data_AF-A0A016S876-F1
#
_entry.id   AF-A0A016S876-F1
#
_cell.length_a   1.000
_cell.length_b   1.000
_cell.length_c   1.000
_cell.angle_alpha   90.00
_cell.angle_beta   90.00
_cell.angle_gamma   90.00
#
_symmetry.space_group_name_H-M   'P 1'
#
loop_
_entity.id
_entity.type
_entity.pdbx_description
1 polymer ?
#
loop_
_entity_poly.entity_id
_entity_poly.type
_entity_poly.pdbx_seq_one_letter_code
_entity_poly.pdbx_strand_id
1 'polypeptide(L)'
;MFTSSQLILPDGPLQDEIIGRVFTSDIIIFTKLTLDSSLWVLMTFGCENSLITDEWREMILKFHNDKREFVAMGKETDKSGNFLPEAQRMFKMEWDCNIEVIAHEALTNCTALPESGIDVNGVGLDFRLGTISTRKEFDVLAESKKLLTKWYNEVKQNDIPPGLSYKPAYHNFCAIVRDDARGMACTYTTVCGDGTKMLCVYSAPRLLATGWAKNKQTVYAPIAAKMNFVTYDEQVLGQEANSKSSVCRAKIEEPTPGRAMNIEEIGNYNMPLQDALELAITTWWRQVETEGIPADLMYTGAMASEGKITKFVNMASENIDSVGCAVTRCKEIGKIRVVCEYNTVPGKDEVVYTKATKKPCSGCTQIKKTCGTHYSEGLCV
;
A
#
# COMPACT_ATOMS: atom_id res chain seq x y z
N MET A 1 -24.16 34.45 -47.90
CA MET A 1 -25.39 35.25 -47.70
C MET A 1 -25.42 35.68 -46.25
N PHE A 2 -25.59 36.98 -46.04
CA PHE A 2 -25.71 37.71 -44.77
C PHE A 2 -26.87 37.13 -43.90
N THR A 3 -26.84 37.23 -42.57
CA THR A 3 -27.25 38.46 -41.86
C THR A 3 -26.79 38.52 -40.40
N SER A 4 -26.61 39.76 -39.97
CA SER A 4 -26.19 40.28 -38.67
C SER A 4 -27.35 40.34 -37.67
N SER A 5 -27.06 40.27 -36.37
CA SER A 5 -27.79 41.05 -35.35
C SER A 5 -26.84 41.39 -34.19
N GLN A 6 -26.65 42.68 -33.95
CA GLN A 6 -25.86 43.28 -32.87
C GLN A 6 -26.63 43.39 -31.55
N LEU A 7 -25.85 43.43 -30.46
CA LEU A 7 -25.98 44.17 -29.18
C LEU A 7 -27.37 44.35 -28.55
N ILE A 8 -27.51 44.00 -27.26
CA ILE A 8 -27.86 44.94 -26.15
C ILE A 8 -27.27 44.39 -24.83
N LEU A 9 -26.40 45.15 -24.16
CA LEU A 9 -26.15 45.06 -22.72
C LEU A 9 -27.12 46.04 -22.01
N PRO A 10 -27.59 45.70 -20.80
CA PRO A 10 -27.84 46.74 -19.81
C PRO A 10 -27.12 46.46 -18.48
N ASP A 11 -26.33 47.46 -18.07
CA ASP A 11 -26.27 48.10 -16.75
C ASP A 11 -26.62 47.28 -15.49
N GLY A 12 -25.66 47.20 -14.55
CA GLY A 12 -25.84 46.64 -13.19
C GLY A 12 -26.59 47.60 -12.25
N PRO A 13 -26.28 47.66 -10.94
CA PRO A 13 -25.90 46.62 -9.97
C PRO A 13 -26.97 46.46 -8.87
N LEU A 14 -26.97 45.37 -8.11
CA LEU A 14 -27.63 45.35 -6.79
C LEU A 14 -26.68 44.75 -5.75
N GLN A 15 -26.32 45.65 -4.83
CA GLN A 15 -25.70 45.40 -3.54
C GLN A 15 -26.50 44.38 -2.74
N ASP A 16 -25.81 43.56 -1.96
CA ASP A 16 -26.11 43.52 -0.54
C ASP A 16 -24.79 43.55 0.25
N GLU A 17 -24.63 44.67 0.95
CA GLU A 17 -23.64 44.92 1.98
C GLU A 17 -23.96 44.07 3.21
N ILE A 18 -22.95 43.39 3.77
CA ILE A 18 -22.89 43.25 5.22
C ILE A 18 -21.59 43.92 5.68
N ILE A 19 -21.74 45.16 6.13
CA ILE A 19 -20.72 45.93 6.84
C ILE A 19 -20.70 45.45 8.30
N GLY A 20 -19.54 44.94 8.72
CA GLY A 20 -19.13 44.84 10.12
C GLY A 20 -17.64 45.16 10.24
N ARG A 21 -17.34 46.42 10.60
CA ARG A 21 -16.00 47.06 10.73
C ARG A 21 -15.03 46.22 11.60
N VAL A 22 -13.83 45.87 11.11
CA VAL A 22 -12.52 46.58 11.17
C VAL A 22 -12.08 47.03 12.57
N PHE A 23 -10.98 46.44 13.07
CA PHE A 23 -9.90 47.16 13.74
C PHE A 23 -8.51 46.61 13.30
N THR A 24 -7.79 47.51 12.59
CA THR A 24 -6.33 47.79 12.57
C THR A 24 -5.29 46.84 11.95
N SER A 25 -4.63 47.38 10.89
CA SER A 25 -3.19 47.33 10.48
C SER A 25 -2.59 45.94 10.21
N ASP A 26 -2.10 45.57 9.02
CA ASP A 26 -1.37 46.30 7.98
C ASP A 26 -1.46 45.62 6.60
N ILE A 27 -1.11 46.40 5.58
CA ILE A 27 -1.02 46.17 4.12
C ILE A 27 -0.60 44.74 3.69
N ILE A 28 -1.41 44.09 2.84
CA ILE A 28 -0.95 43.06 1.89
C ILE A 28 -1.41 43.46 0.49
N ILE A 29 -0.43 43.66 -0.39
CA ILE A 29 -0.60 43.88 -1.83
C ILE A 29 -1.17 42.58 -2.43
N PHE A 30 -2.42 42.61 -2.92
CA PHE A 30 -2.95 41.54 -3.76
C PHE A 30 -2.42 41.68 -5.18
N THR A 31 -1.27 41.06 -5.46
CA THR A 31 -0.94 40.68 -6.84
C THR A 31 -1.91 39.58 -7.27
N LYS A 32 -2.66 39.89 -8.32
CA LYS A 32 -3.64 39.05 -8.99
C LYS A 32 -2.95 37.80 -9.56
N LEU A 33 -2.97 36.69 -8.81
CA LEU A 33 -2.58 35.37 -9.31
C LEU A 33 -3.72 34.84 -10.19
N THR A 34 -3.48 34.83 -11.49
CA THR A 34 -4.26 34.08 -12.47
C THR A 34 -4.08 32.59 -12.19
N LEU A 35 -5.19 31.91 -11.91
CA LEU A 35 -5.26 30.45 -11.80
C LEU A 35 -4.89 29.82 -13.15
N ASP A 36 -3.66 29.33 -13.26
CA ASP A 36 -3.29 28.31 -14.24
C ASP A 36 -3.70 26.95 -13.67
N SER A 37 -4.45 26.17 -14.46
CA SER A 37 -5.07 24.90 -14.07
C SER A 37 -4.08 23.72 -14.05
N SER A 38 -2.87 23.92 -13.54
CA SER A 38 -1.78 22.93 -13.62
C SER A 38 -1.03 22.65 -12.31
N LEU A 39 -1.58 23.03 -11.14
CA LEU A 39 -0.91 22.81 -9.85
C LEU A 39 -1.81 22.23 -8.75
N TRP A 40 -2.17 20.96 -8.88
CA TRP A 40 -2.63 20.07 -7.80
C TRP A 40 -1.96 18.73 -8.12
N VAL A 41 -1.02 18.17 -7.37
CA VAL A 41 -1.14 17.58 -6.04
C VAL A 41 0.28 17.48 -5.45
N LEU A 42 0.59 18.14 -4.33
CA LEU A 42 1.70 17.70 -3.48
C LEU A 42 1.23 16.43 -2.76
N MET A 43 1.56 15.26 -3.29
CA MET A 43 1.41 14.01 -2.54
C MET A 43 2.50 14.01 -1.48
N THR A 44 2.16 14.44 -0.27
CA THR A 44 3.08 14.33 0.85
C THR A 44 3.20 12.85 1.20
N PHE A 45 4.36 12.22 0.95
CA PHE A 45 4.57 10.79 1.26
C PHE A 45 4.36 10.50 2.75
N GLY A 46 4.47 11.54 3.60
CA GLY A 46 4.23 11.45 5.04
C GLY A 46 5.32 10.67 5.78
N CYS A 47 6.50 10.54 5.17
CA CYS A 47 7.65 9.89 5.79
C CYS A 47 8.41 10.86 6.70
N GLU A 48 8.96 10.36 7.82
CA GLU A 48 9.61 11.20 8.83
C GLU A 48 11.02 11.68 8.43
N ASN A 49 11.68 10.99 7.48
CA ASN A 49 13.05 11.33 7.10
C ASN A 49 13.09 12.63 6.28
N SER A 50 13.42 13.72 6.95
CA SER A 50 13.55 15.05 6.35
C SER A 50 14.78 15.24 5.45
N LEU A 51 15.76 14.33 5.49
CA LEU A 51 16.94 14.39 4.61
C LEU A 51 16.61 14.00 3.17
N ILE A 52 15.47 13.35 2.94
CA ILE A 52 14.99 12.95 1.63
C ILE A 52 13.73 13.76 1.33
N THR A 53 13.68 14.38 0.15
CA THR A 53 12.52 15.17 -0.27
C THR A 53 11.44 14.28 -0.90
N ASP A 54 10.18 14.68 -0.77
CA ASP A 54 9.05 14.00 -1.41
C ASP A 54 9.17 14.02 -2.95
N GLU A 55 9.72 15.10 -3.52
CA GLU A 55 10.06 15.17 -4.94
C GLU A 55 11.03 14.04 -5.36
N TRP A 56 12.02 13.74 -4.53
CA TRP A 56 12.95 12.65 -4.80
C TRP A 56 12.27 11.29 -4.67
N ARG A 57 11.45 11.08 -3.63
CA ARG A 57 10.64 9.85 -3.47
C ARG A 57 9.75 9.61 -4.69
N GLU A 58 9.07 10.66 -5.15
CA GLU A 58 8.21 10.63 -6.34
C GLU A 58 9.00 10.26 -7.58
N MET A 59 10.15 10.90 -7.81
CA MET A 59 11.00 10.61 -8.97
C MET A 59 11.42 9.14 -9.01
N ILE A 60 11.87 8.60 -7.87
CA ILE A 60 12.30 7.20 -7.76
C ILE A 60 11.12 6.26 -7.98
N LEU A 61 9.99 6.45 -7.27
CA LEU A 61 8.81 5.58 -7.38
C LEU A 61 8.24 5.60 -8.79
N LYS A 62 8.15 6.79 -9.40
CA LYS A 62 7.65 6.96 -10.76
C LYS A 62 8.55 6.26 -11.76
N PHE A 63 9.88 6.40 -11.65
CA PHE A 63 10.81 5.69 -12.52
C PHE A 63 10.56 4.17 -12.50
N HIS A 64 10.44 3.58 -11.31
CA HIS A 64 10.21 2.14 -11.17
C HIS A 64 8.90 1.73 -11.83
N ASN A 65 7.80 2.40 -11.51
CA ASN A 65 6.48 2.06 -12.03
C ASN A 65 6.36 2.27 -13.55
N ASP A 66 6.94 3.35 -14.10
CA ASP A 66 6.98 3.58 -15.56
C ASP A 66 7.73 2.44 -16.29
N LYS A 67 8.85 1.97 -15.72
CA LYS A 67 9.63 0.86 -16.29
C LYS A 67 8.94 -0.49 -16.16
N ARG A 68 8.30 -0.74 -15.03
CA ARG A 68 7.49 -1.95 -14.80
C ARG A 68 6.33 -2.02 -15.78
N GLU A 69 5.64 -0.91 -16.02
CA GLU A 69 4.58 -0.80 -17.02
C GLU A 69 5.09 -1.11 -18.43
N PHE A 70 6.23 -0.51 -18.82
CA PHE A 70 6.82 -0.73 -20.14
C PHE A 70 7.19 -2.21 -20.40
N VAL A 71 7.76 -2.87 -19.38
CA VAL A 71 8.05 -4.32 -19.43
C VAL A 71 6.78 -5.15 -19.42
N ALA A 72 5.78 -4.80 -18.60
CA ALA A 72 4.52 -5.53 -18.52
C ALA A 72 3.78 -5.55 -19.86
N MET A 73 3.90 -4.47 -20.66
CA MET A 73 3.36 -4.37 -22.02
C MET A 73 4.19 -5.11 -23.08
N GLY A 74 5.25 -5.84 -22.71
CA GLY A 74 6.11 -6.55 -23.66
C GLY A 74 6.89 -5.65 -24.62
N LYS A 75 7.12 -4.38 -24.24
CA LYS A 75 7.78 -3.38 -25.11
C LYS A 75 9.29 -3.29 -24.90
N GLU A 76 9.80 -3.91 -23.83
CA GLU A 76 11.23 -3.91 -23.54
C GLU A 76 11.95 -4.99 -24.34
N THR A 77 13.16 -4.68 -24.82
CA THR A 77 14.02 -5.64 -25.51
C THR A 77 15.31 -5.91 -24.75
N ASP A 78 15.85 -7.11 -24.90
CA ASP A 78 17.17 -7.47 -24.39
C ASP A 78 18.31 -6.95 -25.30
N LYS A 79 19.56 -7.33 -24.98
CA LYS A 79 20.74 -7.02 -25.79
C LYS A 79 20.64 -7.51 -27.24
N SER A 80 20.05 -8.69 -27.46
CA SER A 80 19.85 -9.30 -28.77
C SER A 80 18.70 -8.66 -29.57
N GLY A 81 17.96 -7.74 -28.96
CA GLY A 81 16.79 -7.11 -29.57
C GLY A 81 15.53 -7.97 -29.46
N ASN A 82 15.55 -9.05 -28.69
CA ASN A 82 14.37 -9.86 -28.43
C ASN A 82 13.47 -9.13 -27.44
N PHE A 83 12.17 -9.07 -27.73
CA PHE A 83 11.19 -8.54 -26.79
C PHE A 83 11.06 -9.47 -25.58
N LEU A 84 11.01 -8.87 -24.40
CA LEU A 84 10.58 -9.56 -23.19
C LEU A 84 9.07 -9.87 -23.30
N PRO A 85 8.61 -11.01 -22.76
CA PRO A 85 7.21 -11.38 -22.81
C PRO A 85 6.35 -10.41 -21.99
N GLU A 86 5.08 -10.28 -22.37
CA GLU A 86 4.08 -9.55 -21.59
C GLU A 86 3.91 -10.18 -20.20
N ALA A 87 3.77 -9.34 -19.18
CA ALA A 87 3.55 -9.83 -17.82
C ALA A 87 2.07 -10.12 -17.62
N GLN A 88 1.73 -11.36 -17.26
CA GLN A 88 0.36 -11.71 -16.86
C GLN A 88 -0.09 -10.97 -15.59
N ARG A 89 0.88 -10.58 -14.75
CA ARG A 89 0.64 -9.93 -13.46
C ARG A 89 1.88 -9.18 -13.02
N MET A 90 1.89 -7.86 -13.17
CA MET A 90 2.93 -6.95 -12.66
C MET A 90 2.28 -5.98 -11.70
N PHE A 91 2.63 -6.02 -10.41
CA PHE A 91 2.04 -5.07 -9.45
C PHE A 91 2.65 -3.68 -9.58
N LYS A 92 1.83 -2.65 -9.42
CA LYS A 92 2.31 -1.29 -9.18
C LYS A 92 2.95 -1.25 -7.78
N MET A 93 4.17 -0.71 -7.70
CA MET A 93 4.84 -0.47 -6.43
C MET A 93 4.27 0.78 -5.75
N GLU A 94 4.23 0.74 -4.43
CA GLU A 94 3.94 1.89 -3.58
C GLU A 94 5.15 2.20 -2.69
N TRP A 95 5.32 3.47 -2.36
CA TRP A 95 6.35 3.88 -1.40
C TRP A 95 5.97 3.45 0.02
N ASP A 96 6.97 3.00 0.78
CA ASP A 96 6.80 2.59 2.16
C ASP A 96 7.79 3.27 3.10
N CYS A 97 7.31 4.23 3.88
CA CYS A 97 8.14 4.99 4.83
C CYS A 97 8.86 4.11 5.85
N ASN A 98 8.32 2.95 6.20
CA ASN A 98 8.99 2.07 7.16
C ASN A 98 10.11 1.28 6.47
N ILE A 99 9.94 0.88 5.20
CA ILE A 99 11.05 0.34 4.38
C ILE A 99 12.13 1.41 4.19
N GLU A 100 11.72 2.68 4.08
CA GLU A 100 12.67 3.80 3.99
C GLU A 100 13.54 3.91 5.24
N VAL A 101 12.95 3.78 6.43
CA VAL A 101 13.68 3.74 7.71
C VAL A 101 14.63 2.54 7.75
N ILE A 102 14.17 1.34 7.38
CA ILE A 102 15.02 0.15 7.30
C ILE A 102 16.21 0.37 6.36
N ALA A 103 15.94 0.94 5.17
CA ALA A 103 16.98 1.24 4.20
C ALA A 103 17.95 2.32 4.75
N HIS A 104 17.42 3.34 5.43
CA HIS A 104 18.21 4.39 6.07
C HIS A 104 19.17 3.80 7.10
N GLU A 105 18.66 3.06 8.08
CA GLU A 105 19.45 2.41 9.13
C GLU A 105 20.51 1.47 8.55
N ALA A 106 20.12 0.63 7.58
CA ALA A 106 21.04 -0.31 6.92
C ALA A 106 22.18 0.42 6.20
N LEU A 107 21.86 1.53 5.52
CA LEU A 107 22.84 2.28 4.74
C LEU A 107 23.74 3.17 5.61
N THR A 108 23.21 3.80 6.67
CA THR A 108 23.98 4.72 7.54
C THR A 108 24.96 4.01 8.47
N ASN A 109 24.80 2.71 8.68
CA ASN A 109 25.75 1.91 9.46
C ASN A 109 27.12 1.73 8.76
N CYS A 110 27.23 2.07 7.48
CA CYS A 110 28.47 2.02 6.70
C CYS A 110 29.18 0.66 6.74
N THR A 111 28.42 -0.41 6.92
CA THR A 111 28.90 -1.80 6.87
C THR A 111 28.53 -2.46 5.55
N ALA A 112 29.26 -3.50 5.16
CA ALA A 112 28.87 -4.32 4.01
C ALA A 112 27.48 -4.93 4.24
N LEU A 113 26.57 -4.74 3.28
CA LEU A 113 25.25 -5.36 3.31
C LEU A 113 25.38 -6.83 2.87
N PRO A 114 24.72 -7.77 3.55
CA PRO A 114 24.81 -9.19 3.21
C PRO A 114 24.12 -9.48 1.86
N GLU A 115 24.69 -10.35 1.06
CA GLU A 115 24.11 -10.74 -0.25
C GLU A 115 22.75 -11.43 -0.12
N SER A 116 22.44 -11.99 1.05
CA SER A 116 21.17 -12.64 1.37
C SER A 116 19.97 -11.69 1.49
N GLY A 117 20.18 -10.37 1.36
CA GLY A 117 19.15 -9.36 1.58
C GLY A 117 19.22 -8.72 2.98
N ILE A 118 18.45 -7.66 3.19
CA ILE A 118 18.33 -7.01 4.52
C ILE A 118 17.35 -7.84 5.35
N ASP A 119 17.81 -8.47 6.43
CA ASP A 119 16.97 -9.27 7.30
C ASP A 119 16.13 -8.37 8.21
N VAL A 120 14.81 -8.52 8.13
CA VAL A 120 13.86 -7.92 9.07
C VAL A 120 12.98 -9.03 9.60
N ASN A 121 13.12 -9.34 10.89
CA ASN A 121 12.36 -10.40 11.57
C ASN A 121 12.49 -11.79 10.89
N GLY A 122 13.66 -12.14 10.34
CA GLY A 122 13.88 -13.41 9.66
C GLY A 122 13.38 -13.46 8.22
N VAL A 123 12.99 -12.31 7.66
CA VAL A 123 12.61 -12.14 6.25
C VAL A 123 13.69 -11.32 5.55
N GLY A 124 14.34 -11.91 4.54
CA GLY A 124 15.29 -11.21 3.68
C GLY A 124 14.58 -10.31 2.68
N LEU A 125 14.87 -9.00 2.75
CA LEU A 125 14.42 -8.02 1.77
C LEU A 125 15.44 -7.89 0.64
N ASP A 126 14.94 -7.91 -0.60
CA ASP A 126 15.79 -7.65 -1.75
C ASP A 126 16.16 -6.17 -1.80
N PHE A 127 17.40 -5.86 -2.15
CA PHE A 127 17.89 -4.48 -2.17
C PHE A 127 18.88 -4.23 -3.29
N ARG A 128 19.00 -2.98 -3.74
CA ARG A 128 20.06 -2.53 -4.66
C ARG A 128 20.81 -1.36 -4.07
N LEU A 129 22.13 -1.50 -4.01
CA LEU A 129 23.06 -0.50 -3.51
C LEU A 129 23.87 0.07 -4.68
N GLY A 130 23.99 1.39 -4.74
CA GLY A 130 24.76 2.08 -5.77
C GLY A 130 25.35 3.38 -5.27
N THR A 131 26.26 3.95 -6.06
CA THR A 131 26.85 5.28 -5.78
C THR A 131 26.18 6.29 -6.69
N ILE A 132 25.51 7.30 -6.11
CA ILE A 132 24.92 8.42 -6.85
C ILE A 132 26.03 9.31 -7.39
N SER A 133 26.93 9.77 -6.50
CA SER A 133 28.04 10.63 -6.89
C SER A 133 29.19 10.55 -5.91
N THR A 134 30.42 10.68 -6.39
CA THR A 134 31.61 10.90 -5.54
C THR A 134 31.94 12.39 -5.39
N ARG A 135 31.20 13.26 -6.09
CA ARG A 135 31.37 14.72 -6.00
C ARG A 135 30.67 15.26 -4.76
N LYS A 136 31.19 16.38 -4.23
CA LYS A 136 30.60 17.10 -3.09
C LYS A 136 29.34 17.87 -3.46
N GLU A 137 29.35 18.50 -4.63
CA GLU A 137 28.20 19.25 -5.17
C GLU A 137 27.70 18.55 -6.43
N PHE A 138 26.42 18.19 -6.42
CA PHE A 138 25.73 17.57 -7.54
C PHE A 138 24.22 17.69 -7.34
N ASP A 139 23.47 17.54 -8.43
CA ASP A 139 22.02 17.41 -8.38
C ASP A 139 21.67 15.95 -8.04
N VAL A 140 21.11 15.75 -6.85
CA VAL A 140 20.74 14.41 -6.36
C VAL A 140 19.65 13.76 -7.20
N LEU A 141 18.68 14.51 -7.73
CA LEU A 141 17.63 13.98 -8.59
C LEU A 141 18.22 13.48 -9.90
N ALA A 142 19.03 14.31 -10.56
CA ALA A 142 19.62 13.98 -11.85
C ALA A 142 20.57 12.77 -11.75
N GLU A 143 21.47 12.76 -10.76
CA GLU A 143 22.43 11.65 -10.61
C GLU A 143 21.75 10.36 -10.10
N SER A 144 20.71 10.45 -9.27
CA SER A 144 19.92 9.27 -8.88
C SER A 144 19.19 8.67 -10.08
N LYS A 145 18.57 9.50 -10.92
CA LYS A 145 17.91 9.04 -12.16
C LYS A 145 18.90 8.39 -13.12
N LYS A 146 20.12 8.90 -13.20
CA LYS A 146 21.21 8.31 -13.99
C LYS A 146 21.61 6.93 -13.45
N LEU A 147 21.74 6.78 -12.13
CA LEU A 147 22.00 5.49 -11.49
C LEU A 147 20.87 4.49 -11.76
N LEU A 148 19.61 4.88 -11.59
CA LEU A 148 18.45 4.04 -11.91
C LEU A 148 18.40 3.64 -13.39
N THR A 149 18.74 4.56 -14.29
CA THR A 149 18.82 4.27 -15.73
C THR A 149 19.93 3.25 -16.01
N LYS A 150 21.09 3.36 -15.34
CA LYS A 150 22.17 2.37 -15.43
C LYS A 150 21.72 0.99 -14.96
N TRP A 151 21.06 0.91 -13.81
CA TRP A 151 20.48 -0.31 -13.25
C TRP A 151 19.48 -0.97 -14.21
N TYR A 152 18.55 -0.18 -14.74
CA TYR A 152 17.55 -0.68 -15.68
C TYR A 152 18.17 -1.17 -16.99
N ASN A 153 19.17 -0.44 -17.50
CA ASN A 153 19.84 -0.76 -18.77
C ASN A 153 20.70 -2.04 -18.73
N GLU A 154 20.80 -2.74 -17.60
CA GLU A 154 21.37 -4.09 -17.58
C GLU A 154 20.62 -5.03 -18.53
N VAL A 155 19.31 -4.82 -18.75
CA VAL A 155 18.52 -5.56 -19.75
C VAL A 155 19.09 -5.40 -21.18
N LYS A 156 19.63 -4.22 -21.51
CA LYS A 156 20.24 -3.94 -22.81
C LYS A 156 21.66 -4.46 -22.93
N GLN A 157 22.28 -4.86 -21.82
CA GLN A 157 23.66 -5.31 -21.76
C GLN A 157 23.77 -6.84 -21.72
N ASN A 158 22.65 -7.53 -21.49
CA ASN A 158 22.60 -8.97 -21.30
C ASN A 158 21.52 -9.62 -22.16
N ASP A 159 21.73 -10.89 -22.52
CA ASP A 159 20.71 -11.72 -23.16
C ASP A 159 19.81 -12.32 -22.09
N ILE A 160 18.51 -12.02 -22.18
CA ILE A 160 17.53 -12.44 -21.18
C ILE A 160 16.91 -13.76 -21.65
N PRO A 161 17.01 -14.85 -20.87
CA PRO A 161 16.46 -16.14 -21.28
C PRO A 161 14.92 -16.05 -21.37
N PRO A 162 14.27 -16.76 -22.31
CA PRO A 162 12.81 -16.75 -22.44
C PRO A 162 12.05 -17.15 -21.17
N GLY A 163 12.65 -18.01 -20.34
CA GLY A 163 12.10 -18.39 -19.04
C GLY A 163 12.27 -17.36 -17.91
N LEU A 164 12.80 -16.16 -18.23
CA LEU A 164 13.02 -15.05 -17.30
C LEU A 164 13.78 -15.42 -16.02
N SER A 165 14.67 -16.41 -16.09
CA SER A 165 15.43 -16.84 -14.94
C SER A 165 16.41 -15.76 -14.48
N TYR A 166 16.47 -15.53 -13.18
CA TYR A 166 17.41 -14.60 -12.56
C TYR A 166 18.86 -14.96 -12.86
N LYS A 167 19.70 -13.95 -13.12
CA LYS A 167 21.17 -14.08 -13.09
C LYS A 167 21.81 -12.87 -12.41
N PRO A 168 22.97 -13.06 -11.74
CA PRO A 168 23.71 -11.96 -11.11
C PRO A 168 24.09 -10.81 -12.06
N ALA A 169 24.27 -11.08 -13.35
CA ALA A 169 24.70 -10.07 -14.34
C ALA A 169 23.67 -8.94 -14.60
N TYR A 170 22.42 -9.12 -14.20
CA TYR A 170 21.33 -8.15 -14.37
C TYR A 170 20.44 -8.06 -13.12
N HIS A 171 21.06 -8.24 -11.95
CA HIS A 171 20.33 -8.25 -10.68
C HIS A 171 19.62 -6.92 -10.40
N ASN A 172 20.19 -5.76 -10.77
CA ASN A 172 19.54 -4.47 -10.57
C ASN A 172 18.27 -4.36 -11.41
N PHE A 173 18.34 -4.73 -12.69
CA PHE A 173 17.16 -4.81 -13.55
C PHE A 173 16.10 -5.73 -12.95
N CYS A 174 16.48 -6.94 -12.50
CA CYS A 174 15.54 -7.90 -11.89
C CYS A 174 14.79 -7.32 -10.68
N ALA A 175 15.43 -6.53 -9.82
CA ALA A 175 14.73 -5.91 -8.68
C ALA A 175 13.67 -4.90 -9.12
N ILE A 176 13.99 -4.07 -10.13
CA ILE A 176 13.05 -3.05 -10.66
C ILE A 176 11.80 -3.72 -11.21
N VAL A 177 11.96 -4.84 -11.94
CA VAL A 177 10.88 -5.50 -12.69
C VAL A 177 10.31 -6.75 -12.02
N ARG A 178 10.66 -7.03 -10.76
CA ARG A 178 10.15 -8.20 -10.04
C ARG A 178 8.63 -8.13 -9.94
N ASP A 179 7.93 -9.08 -10.54
CA ASP A 179 6.49 -9.01 -10.79
C ASP A 179 5.64 -8.94 -9.50
N ASP A 180 6.10 -9.63 -8.45
CA ASP A 180 5.46 -9.73 -7.14
C ASP A 180 5.74 -8.57 -6.17
N ALA A 181 6.68 -7.67 -6.50
CA ALA A 181 7.06 -6.57 -5.63
C ALA A 181 5.95 -5.50 -5.60
N ARG A 182 5.49 -5.17 -4.38
CA ARG A 182 4.40 -4.21 -4.15
C ARG A 182 4.82 -3.01 -3.31
N GLY A 183 5.79 -3.19 -2.41
CA GLY A 183 6.34 -2.12 -1.59
C GLY A 183 7.76 -1.83 -2.01
N MET A 184 8.13 -0.55 -2.02
CA MET A 184 9.52 -0.15 -2.14
C MET A 184 9.80 1.11 -1.32
N ALA A 185 11.05 1.32 -0.98
CA ALA A 185 11.56 2.64 -0.64
C ALA A 185 13.04 2.70 -0.90
N CYS A 186 13.56 3.92 -1.06
CA CYS A 186 14.98 4.15 -1.18
C CYS A 186 15.43 5.22 -0.21
N THR A 187 16.70 5.17 0.17
CA THR A 187 17.40 6.23 0.89
C THR A 187 18.68 6.58 0.15
N TYR A 188 19.26 7.73 0.48
CA TYR A 188 20.66 8.01 0.19
C TYR A 188 21.36 8.57 1.42
N THR A 189 22.69 8.45 1.46
CA THR A 189 23.51 9.03 2.53
C THR A 189 24.88 9.44 2.03
N THR A 190 25.46 10.45 2.68
CA THR A 190 26.83 10.95 2.44
C THR A 190 27.80 10.56 3.56
N VAL A 191 27.32 9.91 4.63
CA VAL A 191 28.09 9.72 5.87
C VAL A 191 29.22 8.69 5.77
N CYS A 192 29.18 7.79 4.78
CA CYS A 192 30.14 6.68 4.66
C CYS A 192 31.46 7.03 3.94
N GLY A 193 31.69 8.31 3.61
CA GLY A 193 32.99 8.84 3.18
C GLY A 193 33.46 8.50 1.75
N ASP A 194 32.85 7.52 1.08
CA ASP A 194 33.21 7.07 -0.27
C ASP A 194 32.21 7.54 -1.36
N GLY A 195 31.64 8.72 -1.12
CA GLY A 195 30.62 9.35 -1.97
C GLY A 195 29.21 9.20 -1.41
N THR A 196 28.24 9.70 -2.15
CA THR A 196 26.83 9.57 -1.84
C THR A 196 26.32 8.22 -2.33
N LYS A 197 25.88 7.37 -1.41
CA LYS A 197 25.32 6.05 -1.72
C LYS A 197 23.81 6.10 -1.73
N MET A 198 23.19 5.28 -2.57
CA MET A 198 21.75 5.05 -2.62
C MET A 198 21.46 3.57 -2.37
N LEU A 199 20.49 3.31 -1.50
CA LEU A 199 19.98 1.98 -1.24
C LEU A 199 18.49 1.98 -1.54
N CYS A 200 18.06 1.11 -2.43
CA CYS A 200 16.65 0.81 -2.68
C CYS A 200 16.31 -0.56 -2.14
N VAL A 201 15.21 -0.70 -1.42
CA VAL A 201 14.76 -1.93 -0.80
C VAL A 201 13.34 -2.24 -1.30
N TYR A 202 13.11 -3.51 -1.64
CA TYR A 202 11.90 -3.98 -2.30
C TYR A 202 11.24 -5.10 -1.50
N SER A 203 9.98 -4.91 -1.13
CA SER A 203 9.19 -5.95 -0.46
C SER A 203 8.20 -6.60 -1.42
N ALA A 204 8.06 -7.92 -1.27
CA ALA A 204 6.86 -8.63 -1.70
C ALA A 204 5.69 -8.22 -0.75
N PRO A 205 4.43 -8.68 -0.96
CA PRO A 205 3.24 -7.98 -0.47
C PRO A 205 3.25 -7.68 1.04
N ARG A 206 2.60 -6.55 1.41
CA ARG A 206 2.39 -6.05 2.78
C ARG A 206 1.44 -6.96 3.58
N LEU A 207 1.79 -8.23 3.72
CA LEU A 207 0.93 -9.20 4.36
C LEU A 207 1.21 -9.21 5.86
N LEU A 208 0.12 -9.31 6.61
CA LEU A 208 0.17 -9.51 8.06
C LEU A 208 1.02 -10.74 8.42
N ALA A 209 0.83 -11.84 7.69
CA ALA A 209 1.50 -13.09 7.97
C ALA A 209 3.03 -13.03 7.81
N THR A 210 3.50 -12.17 6.91
CA THR A 210 4.94 -11.96 6.65
C THR A 210 5.50 -10.76 7.43
N GLY A 211 4.71 -10.17 8.33
CA GLY A 211 5.16 -9.14 9.26
C GLY A 211 5.28 -7.75 8.65
N TRP A 212 4.53 -7.48 7.58
CA TRP A 212 4.60 -6.21 6.83
C TRP A 212 3.32 -5.38 6.90
N ALA A 213 2.31 -5.83 7.66
CA ALA A 213 1.16 -4.99 7.97
C ALA A 213 1.60 -3.87 8.91
N LYS A 214 1.33 -2.61 8.54
CA LYS A 214 1.63 -1.46 9.39
C LYS A 214 0.91 -1.59 10.72
N ASN A 215 1.59 -1.23 11.81
CA ASN A 215 1.02 -1.26 13.14
C ASN A 215 1.44 0.00 13.90
N LYS A 216 0.47 0.76 14.41
CA LYS A 216 0.75 1.98 15.17
C LYS A 216 1.69 1.75 16.37
N GLN A 217 1.58 0.61 17.03
CA GLN A 217 2.32 0.36 18.28
C GLN A 217 3.74 -0.19 18.07
N THR A 218 3.99 -0.88 16.96
CA THR A 218 5.28 -1.57 16.72
C THR A 218 5.88 -1.28 15.35
N VAL A 219 5.41 -0.25 14.65
CA VAL A 219 5.71 0.10 13.24
C VAL A 219 5.15 -0.94 12.24
N TYR A 220 5.44 -2.22 12.47
CA TYR A 220 4.89 -3.36 11.74
C TYR A 220 4.43 -4.46 12.69
N ALA A 221 3.40 -5.17 12.26
CA ALA A 221 2.90 -6.35 12.96
C ALA A 221 3.94 -7.49 12.90
N PRO A 222 4.07 -8.33 13.93
CA PRO A 222 4.93 -9.52 13.93
C PRO A 222 4.55 -10.53 12.83
N ILE A 223 5.52 -11.34 12.39
CA ILE A 223 5.27 -12.48 11.49
C ILE A 223 4.34 -13.52 12.13
N ALA A 224 3.50 -14.18 11.32
CA ALA A 224 2.58 -15.22 11.77
C ALA A 224 3.14 -16.63 11.55
N ALA A 225 2.95 -17.52 12.52
CA ALA A 225 3.37 -18.91 12.41
C ALA A 225 2.43 -19.74 11.54
N LYS A 226 1.13 -19.50 11.62
CA LYS A 226 0.11 -20.38 11.03
C LYS A 226 -1.14 -19.66 10.53
N MET A 227 -0.94 -18.50 9.90
CA MET A 227 -2.05 -17.71 9.35
C MET A 227 -2.77 -18.50 8.24
N ASN A 228 -4.09 -18.68 8.37
CA ASN A 228 -4.87 -19.39 7.36
C ASN A 228 -5.01 -18.57 6.07
N PHE A 229 -4.96 -19.26 4.93
CA PHE A 229 -5.55 -18.74 3.70
C PHE A 229 -7.07 -18.79 3.82
N VAL A 230 -7.72 -17.62 3.78
CA VAL A 230 -9.17 -17.48 3.90
C VAL A 230 -9.84 -17.78 2.56
N THR A 231 -10.80 -18.70 2.54
CA THR A 231 -11.60 -19.03 1.35
C THR A 231 -12.91 -18.26 1.31
N TYR A 232 -13.48 -18.10 0.12
CA TYR A 232 -14.78 -17.43 -0.01
C TYR A 232 -15.93 -18.44 0.12
N ASP A 233 -16.88 -18.18 1.02
CA ASP A 233 -18.11 -18.95 1.17
C ASP A 233 -19.31 -18.13 0.69
N GLU A 234 -19.73 -18.39 -0.54
CA GLU A 234 -20.91 -17.78 -1.13
C GLU A 234 -22.22 -18.36 -0.58
N GLN A 235 -22.25 -19.64 -0.21
CA GLN A 235 -23.48 -20.38 0.03
C GLN A 235 -24.05 -20.11 1.41
N VAL A 236 -23.20 -19.93 2.42
CA VAL A 236 -23.67 -19.75 3.79
C VAL A 236 -23.35 -18.34 4.28
N LEU A 237 -22.07 -17.97 4.37
CA LEU A 237 -21.67 -16.64 4.86
C LEU A 237 -22.12 -15.52 3.92
N GLY A 238 -21.96 -15.69 2.60
CA GLY A 238 -22.37 -14.70 1.61
C GLY A 238 -23.88 -14.50 1.53
N GLN A 239 -24.66 -15.59 1.61
CA GLN A 239 -26.12 -15.51 1.65
C GLN A 239 -26.63 -14.80 2.91
N GLU A 240 -26.02 -15.06 4.07
CA GLU A 240 -26.38 -14.38 5.32
C GLU A 240 -26.05 -12.88 5.27
N ALA A 241 -24.85 -12.52 4.80
CA ALA A 241 -24.47 -11.14 4.59
C ALA A 241 -25.45 -10.42 3.65
N ASN A 242 -25.93 -11.11 2.60
CA ASN A 242 -26.90 -10.57 1.66
C ASN A 242 -28.30 -10.41 2.28
N SER A 243 -28.79 -11.42 3.01
CA SER A 243 -30.11 -11.36 3.64
C SER A 243 -30.20 -10.19 4.63
N LYS A 244 -29.12 -9.92 5.38
CA LYS A 244 -29.05 -8.80 6.33
C LYS A 244 -28.87 -7.45 5.67
N SER A 245 -28.03 -7.35 4.64
CA SER A 245 -27.74 -6.07 4.00
C SER A 245 -28.85 -5.60 3.06
N SER A 246 -29.63 -6.53 2.47
CA SER A 246 -30.68 -6.25 1.48
C SER A 246 -31.93 -5.56 2.03
N VAL A 247 -32.20 -5.68 3.34
CA VAL A 247 -33.33 -5.00 3.99
C VAL A 247 -32.93 -3.56 4.34
N CYS A 248 -32.91 -2.71 3.32
CA CYS A 248 -32.30 -1.37 3.35
C CYS A 248 -32.86 -0.41 4.43
N ARG A 249 -34.15 -0.46 4.77
CA ARG A 249 -34.71 0.36 5.88
C ARG A 249 -34.49 -0.22 7.27
N ALA A 250 -34.22 -1.52 7.38
CA ALA A 250 -34.00 -2.16 8.67
C ALA A 250 -32.59 -1.90 9.18
N LYS A 251 -32.41 -1.99 10.50
CA LYS A 251 -31.09 -2.12 11.11
C LYS A 251 -30.52 -3.48 10.71
N ILE A 252 -29.22 -3.53 10.41
CA ILE A 252 -28.51 -4.78 10.16
C ILE A 252 -28.49 -5.60 11.45
N GLU A 253 -28.96 -6.85 11.38
CA GLU A 253 -29.01 -7.78 12.50
C GLU A 253 -27.62 -8.31 12.88
N GLU A 254 -27.46 -8.79 14.11
CA GLU A 254 -26.22 -9.38 14.61
C GLU A 254 -25.84 -10.67 13.81
N PRO A 255 -24.55 -11.08 13.80
CA PRO A 255 -24.16 -12.35 13.18
C PRO A 255 -24.83 -13.55 13.86
N THR A 256 -25.04 -14.63 13.11
CA THR A 256 -25.44 -15.91 13.71
C THR A 256 -24.45 -16.29 14.83
N PRO A 257 -24.91 -16.80 15.99
CA PRO A 257 -24.03 -17.17 17.08
C PRO A 257 -22.87 -18.06 16.62
N GLY A 258 -21.64 -17.66 16.98
CA GLY A 258 -20.42 -18.32 16.53
C GLY A 258 -19.79 -17.70 15.28
N ARG A 259 -20.40 -16.69 14.64
CA ARG A 259 -19.82 -15.94 13.53
C ARG A 259 -19.45 -14.52 13.93
N ALA A 260 -18.40 -13.99 13.31
CA ALA A 260 -18.08 -12.57 13.38
C ALA A 260 -18.59 -11.84 12.13
N MET A 261 -18.78 -10.52 12.24
CA MET A 261 -19.26 -9.71 11.13
C MET A 261 -18.62 -8.32 11.15
N ASN A 262 -18.27 -7.84 9.96
CA ASN A 262 -17.90 -6.46 9.69
C ASN A 262 -18.97 -5.78 8.84
N ILE A 263 -19.31 -4.54 9.20
CA ILE A 263 -20.32 -3.73 8.51
C ILE A 263 -19.70 -2.38 8.14
N GLU A 264 -19.98 -1.90 6.93
CA GLU A 264 -19.73 -0.53 6.51
C GLU A 264 -20.95 0.07 5.80
N GLU A 265 -21.32 1.30 6.15
CA GLU A 265 -22.41 2.03 5.49
C GLU A 265 -21.86 3.29 4.80
N ILE A 266 -21.81 3.26 3.47
CA ILE A 266 -21.20 4.30 2.64
C ILE A 266 -22.29 5.24 2.11
N GLY A 267 -22.17 6.53 2.41
CA GLY A 267 -23.14 7.55 1.98
C GLY A 267 -23.14 7.85 0.47
N ASN A 268 -22.04 7.57 -0.23
CA ASN A 268 -22.00 7.71 -1.69
C ASN A 268 -22.63 6.49 -2.37
N TYR A 269 -23.97 6.45 -2.43
CA TYR A 269 -24.69 5.32 -3.02
C TYR A 269 -24.53 5.19 -4.53
N ASN A 270 -23.85 6.11 -5.21
CA ASN A 270 -23.55 6.04 -6.65
C ASN A 270 -22.22 5.34 -6.95
N MET A 271 -21.34 5.18 -5.95
CA MET A 271 -20.06 4.48 -6.05
C MET A 271 -20.19 3.09 -6.70
N PRO A 272 -19.27 2.65 -7.57
CA PRO A 272 -19.21 1.26 -8.02
C PRO A 272 -19.18 0.28 -6.84
N LEU A 273 -19.85 -0.87 -6.94
CA LEU A 273 -19.95 -1.79 -5.79
C LEU A 273 -18.59 -2.40 -5.43
N GLN A 274 -17.70 -2.58 -6.41
CA GLN A 274 -16.34 -3.05 -6.17
C GLN A 274 -15.54 -2.03 -5.35
N ASP A 275 -15.55 -0.76 -5.74
CA ASP A 275 -14.88 0.32 -5.00
C ASP A 275 -15.46 0.46 -3.57
N ALA A 276 -16.76 0.26 -3.41
CA ALA A 276 -17.41 0.27 -2.10
C ALA A 276 -16.91 -0.88 -1.20
N LEU A 277 -16.74 -2.07 -1.76
CA LEU A 277 -16.15 -3.21 -1.05
C LEU A 277 -14.69 -2.94 -0.67
N GLU A 278 -13.89 -2.44 -1.62
CA GLU A 278 -12.49 -2.09 -1.38
C GLU A 278 -12.34 -1.02 -0.30
N LEU A 279 -13.19 0.02 -0.33
CA LEU A 279 -13.23 1.06 0.70
C LEU A 279 -13.57 0.48 2.08
N ALA A 280 -14.56 -0.41 2.16
CA ALA A 280 -14.93 -1.04 3.43
C ALA A 280 -13.79 -1.90 4.00
N ILE A 281 -13.22 -2.79 3.18
CA ILE A 281 -12.07 -3.64 3.55
C ILE A 281 -10.90 -2.78 4.01
N THR A 282 -10.57 -1.72 3.26
CA THR A 282 -9.49 -0.78 3.61
C THR A 282 -9.77 -0.08 4.93
N THR A 283 -11.00 0.38 5.14
CA THR A 283 -11.41 1.06 6.38
C THR A 283 -11.25 0.15 7.59
N TRP A 284 -11.67 -1.10 7.49
CA TRP A 284 -11.57 -2.08 8.56
C TRP A 284 -10.11 -2.45 8.85
N TRP A 285 -9.32 -2.67 7.80
CA TRP A 285 -7.91 -2.97 7.95
C TRP A 285 -7.15 -1.81 8.61
N ARG A 286 -7.45 -0.56 8.25
CA ARG A 286 -6.75 0.64 8.75
C ARG A 286 -6.86 0.85 10.27
N GLN A 287 -7.72 0.12 10.97
CA GLN A 287 -7.73 0.14 12.44
C GLN A 287 -6.37 -0.24 13.03
N VAL A 288 -5.63 -1.19 12.45
CA VAL A 288 -4.29 -1.54 12.97
C VAL A 288 -3.27 -0.40 12.78
N GLU A 289 -3.46 0.44 11.77
CA GLU A 289 -2.60 1.58 11.50
C GLU A 289 -2.91 2.78 12.41
N THR A 290 -4.16 2.92 12.84
CA THR A 290 -4.65 4.11 13.56
C THR A 290 -4.85 3.89 15.06
N GLU A 291 -5.15 2.67 15.47
CA GLU A 291 -5.37 2.27 16.86
C GLU A 291 -4.23 1.37 17.37
N GLY A 292 -3.73 0.48 16.50
CA GLY A 292 -2.62 -0.42 16.78
C GLY A 292 -3.00 -1.68 17.56
N ILE A 293 -2.18 -2.73 17.38
CA ILE A 293 -2.24 -3.97 18.14
C ILE A 293 -0.98 -4.14 19.00
N PRO A 294 -1.10 -4.62 20.25
CA PRO A 294 0.05 -4.92 21.11
C PRO A 294 1.10 -5.84 20.48
N ALA A 295 2.35 -5.68 20.90
CA ALA A 295 3.49 -6.45 20.39
C ALA A 295 3.40 -7.97 20.65
N ASP A 296 2.63 -8.36 21.67
CA ASP A 296 2.30 -9.73 22.03
C ASP A 296 1.03 -10.25 21.31
N LEU A 297 0.38 -9.39 20.53
CA LEU A 297 -0.83 -9.67 19.75
C LEU A 297 -2.08 -10.00 20.54
N MET A 298 -2.08 -9.72 21.85
CA MET A 298 -3.23 -9.99 22.70
C MET A 298 -4.40 -9.06 22.39
N TYR A 299 -5.53 -9.65 22.00
CA TYR A 299 -6.81 -8.95 21.86
C TYR A 299 -7.62 -9.08 23.13
N THR A 300 -7.56 -8.06 23.97
CA THR A 300 -8.15 -8.11 25.32
C THR A 300 -9.66 -7.88 25.31
N GLY A 301 -10.34 -8.38 26.35
CA GLY A 301 -11.76 -8.10 26.58
C GLY A 301 -12.08 -6.60 26.67
N ALA A 302 -11.15 -5.79 27.20
CA ALA A 302 -11.28 -4.33 27.24
C ALA A 302 -11.33 -3.72 25.84
N MET A 303 -10.39 -4.09 24.96
CA MET A 303 -10.36 -3.64 23.55
C MET A 303 -11.66 -4.03 22.83
N ALA A 304 -12.11 -5.27 23.03
CA ALA A 304 -13.38 -5.75 22.47
C ALA A 304 -14.58 -4.93 22.97
N SER A 305 -14.65 -4.65 24.28
CA SER A 305 -15.75 -3.89 24.87
C SER A 305 -15.78 -2.42 24.45
N GLU A 306 -14.61 -1.85 24.16
CA GLU A 306 -14.47 -0.48 23.66
C GLU A 306 -14.65 -0.37 22.14
N GLY A 307 -14.86 -1.50 21.44
CA GLY A 307 -15.00 -1.53 19.99
C GLY A 307 -13.69 -1.28 19.23
N LYS A 308 -12.54 -1.25 19.92
CA LYS A 308 -11.23 -0.96 19.34
C LYS A 308 -10.73 -2.12 18.50
N ILE A 309 -10.23 -1.82 17.31
CA ILE A 309 -9.66 -2.73 16.31
C ILE A 309 -10.51 -3.95 15.94
N THR A 310 -11.77 -4.01 16.35
CA THR A 310 -12.65 -5.19 16.22
C THR A 310 -12.74 -5.69 14.77
N LYS A 311 -12.85 -4.76 13.82
CA LYS A 311 -13.00 -5.11 12.41
C LYS A 311 -11.71 -5.65 11.82
N PHE A 312 -10.57 -5.07 12.18
CA PHE A 312 -9.26 -5.61 11.83
C PHE A 312 -9.06 -7.01 12.43
N VAL A 313 -9.40 -7.22 13.72
CA VAL A 313 -9.25 -8.52 14.38
C VAL A 313 -10.07 -9.62 13.71
N ASN A 314 -11.29 -9.31 13.26
CA ASN A 314 -12.10 -10.24 12.46
C ASN A 314 -11.42 -10.63 11.14
N MET A 315 -10.66 -9.73 10.52
CA MET A 315 -9.91 -10.01 9.28
C MET A 315 -8.58 -10.73 9.51
N ALA A 316 -7.94 -10.44 10.64
CA ALA A 316 -6.56 -10.78 10.95
C ALA A 316 -6.42 -12.06 11.79
N SER A 317 -7.51 -12.56 12.35
CA SER A 317 -7.51 -13.71 13.24
C SER A 317 -7.07 -14.99 12.51
N GLU A 318 -6.08 -15.71 13.06
CA GLU A 318 -5.60 -16.96 12.45
C GLU A 318 -6.63 -18.09 12.45
N ASN A 319 -7.68 -17.97 13.27
CA ASN A 319 -8.74 -18.98 13.39
C ASN A 319 -9.82 -18.83 12.31
N ILE A 320 -9.81 -17.74 11.55
CA ILE A 320 -10.73 -17.51 10.44
C ILE A 320 -10.26 -18.32 9.23
N ASP A 321 -11.16 -19.10 8.65
CA ASP A 321 -10.85 -19.91 7.45
C ASP A 321 -11.70 -19.52 6.24
N SER A 322 -12.80 -18.81 6.46
CA SER A 322 -13.72 -18.44 5.39
C SER A 322 -14.46 -17.14 5.68
N VAL A 323 -14.77 -16.44 4.60
CA VAL A 323 -15.50 -15.17 4.59
C VAL A 323 -16.56 -15.18 3.50
N GLY A 324 -17.69 -14.52 3.74
CA GLY A 324 -18.69 -14.25 2.72
C GLY A 324 -19.22 -12.83 2.86
N CYS A 325 -19.32 -12.11 1.74
CA CYS A 325 -19.68 -10.69 1.75
C CYS A 325 -20.88 -10.38 0.85
N ALA A 326 -21.56 -9.29 1.15
CA ALA A 326 -22.59 -8.69 0.30
C ALA A 326 -22.42 -7.18 0.23
N VAL A 327 -22.62 -6.63 -0.97
CA VAL A 327 -22.51 -5.19 -1.24
C VAL A 327 -23.82 -4.72 -1.85
N THR A 328 -24.66 -4.12 -1.01
CA THR A 328 -26.04 -3.81 -1.35
C THR A 328 -26.22 -2.32 -1.56
N ARG A 329 -26.70 -1.94 -2.75
CA ARG A 329 -27.08 -0.54 -3.04
C ARG A 329 -28.48 -0.25 -2.53
N CYS A 330 -28.56 0.53 -1.48
CA CYS A 330 -29.80 0.94 -0.84
C CYS A 330 -30.21 2.36 -1.28
N LYS A 331 -30.84 2.46 -2.46
CA LYS A 331 -31.27 3.74 -3.06
C LYS A 331 -32.21 4.52 -2.14
N GLU A 332 -33.10 3.83 -1.43
CA GLU A 332 -34.13 4.46 -0.59
C GLU A 332 -33.60 5.17 0.67
N ILE A 333 -32.41 4.78 1.15
CA ILE A 333 -31.73 5.45 2.26
C ILE A 333 -30.46 6.17 1.80
N GLY A 334 -30.22 6.23 0.48
CA GLY A 334 -29.06 6.90 -0.10
C GLY A 334 -27.72 6.33 0.35
N LYS A 335 -27.61 5.01 0.57
CA LYS A 335 -26.36 4.37 1.03
C LYS A 335 -26.00 3.11 0.23
N ILE A 336 -24.74 2.71 0.26
CA ILE A 336 -24.30 1.33 0.01
C ILE A 336 -23.98 0.67 1.34
N ARG A 337 -24.48 -0.55 1.55
CA ARG A 337 -24.17 -1.39 2.72
C ARG A 337 -23.19 -2.47 2.30
N VAL A 338 -22.05 -2.54 2.97
CA VAL A 338 -21.10 -3.65 2.86
C VAL A 338 -21.18 -4.46 4.13
N VAL A 339 -21.47 -5.74 4.00
CA VAL A 339 -21.49 -6.69 5.12
C VAL A 339 -20.61 -7.86 4.76
N CYS A 340 -19.67 -8.22 5.63
CA CYS A 340 -18.86 -9.43 5.51
C CYS A 340 -18.98 -10.24 6.78
N GLU A 341 -19.29 -11.52 6.64
CA GLU A 341 -19.35 -12.49 7.73
C GLU A 341 -18.18 -13.47 7.68
N TYR A 342 -17.74 -13.89 8.85
CA TYR A 342 -16.62 -14.79 9.05
C TYR A 342 -17.09 -16.03 9.80
N ASN A 343 -16.48 -17.18 9.50
CA ASN A 343 -16.89 -18.49 10.02
C ASN A 343 -16.80 -18.65 11.54
N THR A 344 -15.97 -17.85 12.21
CA THR A 344 -15.76 -17.93 13.66
C THR A 344 -15.63 -16.54 14.30
N VAL A 345 -15.85 -16.47 15.61
CA VAL A 345 -15.59 -15.27 16.42
C VAL A 345 -14.17 -15.33 16.97
N PRO A 346 -13.32 -14.31 16.74
CA PRO A 346 -12.03 -14.22 17.40
C PRO A 346 -12.18 -14.23 18.94
N GLY A 347 -11.36 -15.04 19.62
CA GLY A 347 -11.38 -15.16 21.07
C GLY A 347 -10.99 -13.84 21.77
N LYS A 348 -11.61 -13.59 22.92
CA LYS A 348 -11.22 -12.48 23.80
C LYS A 348 -10.15 -12.97 24.76
N ASP A 349 -9.21 -12.09 25.09
CA ASP A 349 -8.04 -12.41 25.90
C ASP A 349 -7.19 -13.53 25.27
N GLU A 350 -7.19 -13.57 23.93
CA GLU A 350 -6.39 -14.47 23.10
C GLU A 350 -5.54 -13.65 22.14
N VAL A 351 -4.47 -14.26 21.62
CA VAL A 351 -3.69 -13.65 20.54
C VAL A 351 -4.50 -13.64 19.25
N VAL A 352 -4.43 -12.56 18.49
CA VAL A 352 -5.07 -12.50 17.16
C VAL A 352 -4.47 -13.56 16.22
N TYR A 353 -3.15 -13.73 16.31
CA TYR A 353 -2.46 -14.84 15.66
C TYR A 353 -1.19 -15.22 16.41
N THR A 354 -0.77 -16.46 16.23
CA THR A 354 0.44 -17.00 16.82
C THR A 354 1.65 -16.38 16.14
N LYS A 355 2.45 -15.63 16.91
CA LYS A 355 3.71 -15.02 16.46
C LYS A 355 4.74 -16.10 16.08
N ALA A 356 5.34 -15.98 14.91
CA ALA A 356 6.49 -16.79 14.51
C ALA A 356 7.81 -16.24 15.08
N THR A 357 8.77 -17.13 15.33
CA THR A 357 10.09 -16.77 15.88
C THR A 357 11.16 -16.59 14.81
N LYS A 358 11.01 -17.21 13.63
CA LYS A 358 12.03 -17.18 12.57
C LYS A 358 11.50 -16.98 11.17
N LYS A 359 10.40 -17.65 10.82
CA LYS A 359 9.82 -17.56 9.47
C LYS A 359 8.31 -17.71 9.49
N PRO A 360 7.61 -17.09 8.52
CA PRO A 360 6.21 -17.37 8.24
C PRO A 360 5.97 -18.86 7.99
N CYS A 361 4.73 -19.31 8.16
CA CYS A 361 4.32 -20.71 7.99
C CYS A 361 5.00 -21.75 8.90
N SER A 362 5.81 -21.33 9.89
CA SER A 362 6.51 -22.26 10.79
C SER A 362 5.60 -23.17 11.61
N GLY A 363 4.31 -22.83 11.71
CA GLY A 363 3.26 -23.59 12.39
C GLY A 363 2.19 -24.21 11.49
N CYS A 364 2.25 -24.12 10.15
CA CYS A 364 1.16 -24.63 9.29
C CYS A 364 0.89 -26.13 9.47
N THR A 365 1.93 -26.93 9.75
CA THR A 365 1.78 -28.38 9.99
C THR A 365 0.99 -28.67 11.26
N GLN A 366 0.98 -27.77 12.24
CA GLN A 366 0.18 -27.89 13.47
C GLN A 366 -1.33 -27.87 13.18
N ILE A 367 -1.72 -27.21 12.09
CA ILE A 367 -3.11 -27.14 11.62
C ILE A 367 -3.36 -28.03 10.39
N LYS A 368 -2.50 -29.03 10.15
CA LYS A 368 -2.60 -30.00 9.05
C LYS A 368 -2.65 -29.35 7.66
N LYS A 369 -2.04 -28.18 7.51
CA LYS A 369 -1.90 -27.46 6.24
C LYS A 369 -0.45 -27.37 5.81
N THR A 370 -0.25 -26.95 4.57
CA THR A 370 1.08 -26.65 4.03
C THR A 370 1.26 -25.15 3.89
N CYS A 371 2.50 -24.67 3.87
CA CYS A 371 2.73 -23.29 3.47
C CYS A 371 2.39 -23.16 1.98
N GLY A 372 1.71 -22.08 1.60
CA GLY A 372 1.42 -21.77 0.20
C GLY A 372 2.65 -21.87 -0.70
N THR A 373 2.43 -22.21 -1.96
CA THR A 373 3.50 -22.37 -2.97
C THR A 373 4.25 -21.07 -3.24
N HIS A 374 3.63 -19.93 -2.92
CA HIS A 374 4.27 -18.63 -2.86
C HIS A 374 4.62 -18.31 -1.40
N TYR A 375 5.84 -18.65 -0.97
CA TYR A 375 6.32 -18.40 0.39
C TYR A 375 6.23 -16.91 0.81
N SER A 376 6.18 -15.99 -0.16
CA SER A 376 5.96 -14.56 0.03
C SER A 376 4.54 -14.22 0.51
N GLU A 377 3.61 -15.19 0.48
CA GLU A 377 2.26 -15.07 1.03
C GLU A 377 2.24 -15.31 2.55
N GLY A 378 3.07 -16.24 3.05
CA GLY A 378 3.11 -16.59 4.47
C GLY A 378 1.85 -17.27 5.01
N LEU A 379 0.97 -17.77 4.13
CA LEU A 379 -0.32 -18.36 4.47
C LEU A 379 -0.28 -19.90 4.44
N CYS A 380 -1.11 -20.51 5.27
CA CYS A 380 -1.35 -21.95 5.32
C CYS A 380 -2.52 -22.33 4.42
N VAL A 381 -2.26 -23.20 3.45
CA VAL A 381 -3.22 -23.71 2.44
C VAL A 381 -3.50 -25.18 2.63
#